data_AF-A0A3R7VGP5-F1
#
_entry.id   AF-A0A3R7VGP5-F1
#
_cell.length_a   1.000
_cell.length_b   1.000
_cell.length_c   1.000
_cell.angle_alpha   90.00
_cell.angle_beta   90.00
_cell.angle_gamma   90.00
#
_symmetry.space_group_name_H-M   'P 1'
#
loop_
_entity.id
_entity.type
_entity.pdbx_description
1 polymer ?
#
loop_
_entity_poly.entity_id
_entity_poly.type
_entity_poly.pdbx_seq_one_letter_code
_entity_poly.pdbx_strand_id
1 'polypeptide(L)'
;MKKITILFILISVTYFSQCPNPTITSWAMTGTTADFGGTNDPSIISYEIQYNEGSTFTPGTPAPAGVQTFTFTSFPSSITGLSVATDYYFTIRSICASDTGSWYDSGNNGPDLWTTTADCPDAIPYFNDFETISCWPFGPPWHTNNGNPGNYWYYTADNTGNTFAGSDSWTQNQGALSPDCWVVFGPIDMTGITDANLAWEVRGVDPAWCQENYTIYFGNDYNISSLENSTYFFNETIASGGDACGSNWAERSFAISGYSHNEGYIALRHHGVSDMFQIHFDNLEMTSTVSTSEIESIDMDIYPNPTNNVLNIKSDSKYIGNNYYVFDNSGKIVLTGLITSNLTILNTENLSEGIYLLSSEDNIKRKFIILR
;
A
#
# COMPACT_ATOMS: atom_id res chain seq x y z
N MET A 1 16.49 -66.79 -61.47
CA MET A 1 16.97 -65.96 -60.34
C MET A 1 16.27 -64.61 -60.39
N LYS A 2 15.23 -64.39 -59.57
CA LYS A 2 14.50 -63.11 -59.49
C LYS A 2 15.24 -62.21 -58.50
N LYS A 3 15.71 -61.04 -58.93
CA LYS A 3 16.27 -60.01 -58.05
C LYS A 3 15.12 -59.25 -57.38
N ILE A 4 15.06 -59.29 -56.06
CA ILE A 4 14.18 -58.46 -55.25
C ILE A 4 15.02 -57.28 -54.77
N THR A 5 14.66 -56.08 -55.19
CA THR A 5 15.25 -54.82 -54.72
C THR A 5 14.44 -54.34 -53.53
N ILE A 6 15.05 -54.30 -52.34
CA ILE A 6 14.43 -53.78 -51.12
C ILE A 6 14.74 -52.28 -51.06
N LEU A 7 13.71 -51.45 -51.11
CA LEU A 7 13.77 -50.00 -50.95
C LEU A 7 13.74 -49.67 -49.45
N PHE A 8 14.85 -49.15 -48.91
CA PHE A 8 14.90 -48.61 -47.55
C PHE A 8 14.38 -47.17 -47.55
N ILE A 9 13.23 -46.94 -46.92
CA ILE A 9 12.70 -45.60 -46.64
C ILE A 9 13.26 -45.19 -45.27
N LEU A 10 14.18 -44.22 -45.24
CA LEU A 10 14.60 -43.53 -44.04
C LEU A 10 13.51 -42.50 -43.68
N ILE A 11 12.74 -42.77 -42.63
CA ILE A 11 11.84 -41.81 -42.01
C ILE A 11 12.68 -40.98 -41.02
N SER A 12 13.03 -39.75 -41.38
CA SER A 12 13.63 -38.80 -40.45
C SER A 12 12.54 -38.28 -39.51
N VAL A 13 12.51 -38.77 -38.27
CA VAL A 13 11.67 -38.20 -37.22
C VAL A 13 12.34 -36.92 -36.72
N THR A 14 11.90 -35.77 -37.21
CA THR A 14 12.27 -34.48 -36.63
C THR A 14 11.54 -34.33 -35.31
N TYR A 15 12.23 -34.48 -34.19
CA TYR A 15 11.73 -34.04 -32.88
C TYR A 15 11.68 -32.52 -32.90
N PHE A 16 10.50 -31.93 -33.04
CA PHE A 16 10.31 -30.52 -32.70
C PHE A 16 10.33 -30.43 -31.18
N SER A 17 11.31 -29.74 -30.60
CA SER A 17 11.29 -29.41 -29.18
C SER A 17 10.16 -28.41 -28.95
N GLN A 18 9.14 -28.82 -28.19
CA GLN A 18 8.06 -27.94 -27.77
C GLN A 18 8.64 -26.75 -26.98
N CYS A 19 8.08 -25.56 -27.17
CA CYS A 19 8.48 -24.37 -26.42
C CYS A 19 8.38 -24.67 -24.91
N PRO A 20 9.46 -24.49 -24.13
CA PRO A 20 9.45 -24.87 -22.72
C PRO A 20 8.45 -24.02 -21.93
N ASN A 21 7.86 -24.63 -20.89
CA ASN A 21 6.94 -23.92 -20.00
C ASN A 21 7.68 -22.83 -19.20
N PRO A 22 6.97 -21.75 -18.79
CA PRO A 22 7.54 -20.74 -17.91
C PRO A 22 8.02 -21.38 -16.59
N THR A 23 9.21 -20.99 -16.12
CA THR A 23 9.71 -21.40 -14.80
C THR A 23 9.48 -20.27 -13.81
N ILE A 24 8.34 -20.31 -13.12
CA ILE A 24 7.93 -19.28 -12.15
C ILE A 24 8.54 -19.61 -10.78
N THR A 25 9.20 -18.63 -10.17
CA THR A 25 9.80 -18.75 -8.84
C THR A 25 9.04 -17.96 -7.78
N SER A 26 8.27 -16.95 -8.19
CA SER A 26 7.42 -16.16 -7.27
C SER A 26 6.24 -15.56 -8.02
N TRP A 27 5.13 -15.46 -7.30
CA TRP A 27 3.94 -14.72 -7.73
C TRP A 27 3.40 -13.99 -6.51
N ALA A 28 3.43 -12.67 -6.53
CA ALA A 28 3.00 -11.83 -5.42
C ALA A 28 1.96 -10.82 -5.90
N MET A 29 0.89 -10.66 -5.13
CA MET A 29 -0.14 -9.66 -5.38
C MET A 29 0.04 -8.52 -4.39
N THR A 30 -0.05 -7.29 -4.87
CA THR A 30 -0.19 -6.08 -4.04
C THR A 30 -1.61 -5.55 -4.16
N GLY A 31 -1.87 -4.32 -3.68
CA GLY A 31 -3.16 -3.68 -3.88
C GLY A 31 -3.50 -3.44 -5.35
N THR A 32 -2.50 -3.11 -6.18
CA THR A 32 -2.75 -2.73 -7.59
C THR A 32 -1.81 -3.40 -8.58
N THR A 33 -0.96 -4.31 -8.13
CA THR A 33 0.00 -5.02 -8.97
C THR A 33 -0.05 -6.53 -8.79
N ALA A 34 0.37 -7.23 -9.83
CA ALA A 34 0.78 -8.63 -9.75
C ALA A 34 2.24 -8.71 -10.22
N ASP A 35 3.13 -9.13 -9.34
CA ASP A 35 4.57 -9.19 -9.53
C ASP A 35 5.01 -10.65 -9.73
N PHE A 36 5.69 -10.92 -10.85
CA PHE A 36 6.09 -12.25 -11.26
C PHE A 36 7.60 -12.37 -11.29
N GLY A 37 8.12 -13.39 -10.59
CA GLY A 37 9.52 -13.80 -10.66
C GLY A 37 9.65 -15.17 -11.33
N GLY A 38 10.75 -15.38 -12.02
CA GLY A 38 11.01 -16.63 -12.72
C GLY A 38 12.44 -16.73 -13.25
N THR A 39 12.74 -17.87 -13.86
CA THR A 39 14.03 -18.11 -14.55
C THR A 39 13.87 -17.90 -16.05
N ASN A 40 14.70 -17.04 -16.64
CA ASN A 40 14.70 -16.79 -18.08
C ASN A 40 15.39 -17.94 -18.83
N ASP A 41 14.68 -18.54 -19.79
CA ASP A 41 15.24 -19.52 -20.72
C ASP A 41 15.58 -18.83 -22.06
N PRO A 42 16.80 -18.98 -22.59
CA PRO A 42 17.23 -18.30 -23.82
C PRO A 42 16.46 -18.73 -25.08
N SER A 43 15.72 -19.84 -25.04
CA SER A 43 14.85 -20.27 -26.16
C SER A 43 13.49 -19.57 -26.20
N ILE A 44 13.09 -18.93 -25.10
CA ILE A 44 11.83 -18.17 -24.98
C ILE A 44 12.10 -16.71 -25.38
N ILE A 45 11.31 -16.19 -26.32
CA ILE A 45 11.43 -14.80 -26.79
C ILE A 45 10.54 -13.83 -26.00
N SER A 46 9.41 -14.33 -25.50
CA SER A 46 8.49 -13.57 -24.67
C SER A 46 7.55 -14.51 -23.92
N TYR A 47 6.83 -13.94 -22.97
CA TYR A 47 5.76 -14.58 -22.24
C TYR A 47 4.46 -13.83 -22.52
N GLU A 48 3.36 -14.56 -22.45
CA GLU A 48 2.01 -13.99 -22.51
C GLU A 48 1.23 -14.44 -21.28
N ILE A 49 0.66 -13.46 -20.57
CA ILE A 49 -0.29 -13.66 -19.50
C ILE A 49 -1.67 -13.28 -20.03
N GLN A 50 -2.66 -14.13 -19.78
CA GLN A 50 -4.07 -13.78 -19.89
C GLN A 50 -4.68 -13.72 -18.50
N TYR A 51 -5.54 -12.72 -18.28
CA TYR A 51 -6.20 -12.55 -16.99
C TYR A 51 -7.59 -11.94 -17.10
N ASN A 52 -8.41 -12.20 -16.10
CA ASN A 52 -9.78 -11.69 -16.03
C ASN A 52 -10.21 -11.41 -14.59
N GLU A 53 -10.98 -10.34 -14.42
CA GLU A 53 -11.50 -9.90 -13.14
C GLU A 53 -12.74 -10.70 -12.74
N GLY A 54 -12.78 -11.16 -11.49
CA GLY A 54 -13.94 -11.77 -10.82
C GLY A 54 -14.42 -13.11 -11.38
N SER A 55 -13.84 -13.64 -12.46
CA SER A 55 -14.29 -14.90 -13.07
C SER A 55 -13.22 -15.62 -13.87
N THR A 56 -13.22 -16.96 -13.75
CA THR A 56 -12.34 -17.85 -14.53
C THR A 56 -12.73 -17.87 -16.02
N PHE A 57 -11.84 -18.36 -16.88
CA PHE A 57 -12.03 -18.40 -18.34
C PHE A 57 -11.22 -19.53 -18.99
N THR A 58 -11.55 -19.86 -20.24
CA THR A 58 -10.72 -20.75 -21.07
C THR A 58 -9.77 -19.91 -21.90
N PRO A 59 -8.45 -19.98 -21.69
CA PRO A 59 -7.50 -19.14 -22.40
C PRO A 59 -7.40 -19.54 -23.89
N GLY A 60 -7.08 -18.57 -24.75
CA GLY A 60 -7.19 -18.76 -26.20
C GLY A 60 -6.28 -17.84 -27.02
N THR A 61 -6.22 -18.09 -28.32
CA THR A 61 -5.54 -17.19 -29.28
C THR A 61 -6.45 -16.99 -30.49
N PRO A 62 -7.13 -15.83 -30.63
CA PRO A 62 -7.06 -14.65 -29.76
C PRO A 62 -7.66 -14.88 -28.37
N ALA A 63 -7.35 -13.97 -27.43
CA ALA A 63 -7.94 -13.97 -26.09
C ALA A 63 -9.49 -13.88 -26.18
N PRO A 64 -10.23 -14.55 -25.28
CA PRO A 64 -11.68 -14.41 -25.21
C PRO A 64 -12.13 -12.96 -24.93
N ALA A 65 -13.37 -12.62 -25.27
CA ALA A 65 -13.91 -11.30 -24.99
C ALA A 65 -13.91 -11.02 -23.47
N GLY A 66 -13.45 -9.84 -23.08
CA GLY A 66 -13.31 -9.44 -21.68
C GLY A 66 -12.01 -9.88 -21.01
N VAL A 67 -11.27 -10.84 -21.58
CA VAL A 67 -9.96 -11.27 -21.04
C VAL A 67 -8.88 -10.30 -21.49
N GLN A 68 -8.07 -9.85 -20.54
CA GLN A 68 -6.93 -8.99 -20.79
C GLN A 68 -5.69 -9.81 -21.13
N THR A 69 -4.82 -9.25 -21.98
CA THR A 69 -3.53 -9.85 -22.35
C THR A 69 -2.39 -8.93 -21.96
N PHE A 70 -1.36 -9.50 -21.35
CA PHE A 70 -0.11 -8.83 -21.02
C PHE A 70 1.07 -9.63 -21.56
N THR A 71 2.06 -8.96 -22.16
CA THR A 71 3.24 -9.61 -22.75
C THR A 71 4.51 -8.95 -22.27
N PHE A 72 5.53 -9.76 -21.97
CA PHE A 72 6.84 -9.29 -21.50
C PHE A 72 7.95 -10.22 -21.98
N THR A 73 9.20 -9.73 -22.03
CA THR A 73 10.32 -10.47 -22.65
C THR A 73 11.19 -11.22 -21.65
N SER A 74 11.12 -10.91 -20.36
CA SER A 74 11.96 -11.52 -19.34
C SER A 74 11.41 -11.30 -17.93
N PHE A 75 11.66 -12.25 -17.03
CA PHE A 75 11.48 -12.09 -15.60
C PHE A 75 12.62 -11.26 -14.96
N PRO A 76 12.35 -10.53 -13.86
CA PRO A 76 11.03 -10.30 -13.27
C PRO A 76 10.17 -9.33 -14.12
N SER A 77 8.85 -9.38 -13.95
CA SER A 77 7.91 -8.47 -14.62
C SER A 77 6.67 -8.26 -13.75
N SER A 78 5.90 -7.20 -14.04
CA SER A 78 4.70 -6.85 -13.27
C SER A 78 3.54 -6.40 -14.16
N ILE A 79 2.31 -6.77 -13.79
CA ILE A 79 1.08 -6.11 -14.26
C ILE A 79 0.70 -5.05 -13.23
N THR A 80 0.39 -3.84 -13.68
CA THR A 80 0.00 -2.69 -12.83
C THR A 80 -1.41 -2.22 -13.16
N GLY A 81 -2.06 -1.53 -12.23
CA GLY A 81 -3.38 -0.94 -12.43
C GLY A 81 -4.53 -1.94 -12.23
N LEU A 82 -4.29 -2.99 -11.46
CA LEU A 82 -5.35 -3.88 -10.97
C LEU A 82 -6.19 -3.17 -9.92
N SER A 83 -7.46 -3.57 -9.80
CA SER A 83 -8.36 -3.11 -8.75
C SER A 83 -7.93 -3.69 -7.41
N VAL A 84 -8.02 -2.89 -6.34
CA VAL A 84 -7.72 -3.32 -4.95
C VAL A 84 -8.74 -4.32 -4.43
N ALA A 85 -8.34 -5.19 -3.50
CA ALA A 85 -9.22 -6.19 -2.87
C ALA A 85 -10.09 -7.00 -3.86
N THR A 86 -9.53 -7.32 -5.02
CA THR A 86 -10.27 -7.86 -6.17
C THR A 86 -9.70 -9.20 -6.60
N ASP A 87 -10.59 -10.14 -6.88
CA ASP A 87 -10.25 -11.46 -7.41
C ASP A 87 -9.89 -11.37 -8.90
N TYR A 88 -8.76 -11.98 -9.26
CA TYR A 88 -8.28 -12.12 -10.62
C TYR A 88 -7.91 -13.56 -10.90
N TYR A 89 -8.24 -14.01 -12.10
CA TYR A 89 -7.83 -15.32 -12.60
C TYR A 89 -6.70 -15.13 -13.61
N PHE A 90 -5.56 -15.78 -13.42
CA PHE A 90 -4.37 -15.62 -14.27
C PHE A 90 -3.92 -16.94 -14.89
N THR A 91 -3.40 -16.89 -16.10
CA THR A 91 -2.63 -17.98 -16.71
C THR A 91 -1.52 -17.40 -17.58
N ILE A 92 -0.45 -18.16 -17.76
CA ILE A 92 0.76 -17.73 -18.46
C ILE A 92 1.22 -18.78 -19.46
N ARG A 93 1.83 -18.36 -20.57
CA ARG A 93 2.54 -19.26 -21.48
C ARG A 93 3.81 -18.64 -22.02
N SER A 94 4.72 -19.49 -22.46
CA SER A 94 5.92 -19.09 -23.18
C SER A 94 5.64 -18.94 -24.67
N ILE A 95 6.31 -17.98 -25.31
CA ILE A 95 6.35 -17.81 -26.76
C ILE A 95 7.80 -17.99 -27.20
N CYS A 96 8.04 -18.92 -28.11
CA CYS A 96 9.34 -19.17 -28.73
C CYS A 96 9.30 -18.70 -30.19
N ALA A 97 10.47 -18.60 -30.83
CA ALA A 97 10.56 -18.13 -32.21
C ALA A 97 9.78 -19.00 -33.23
N SER A 98 9.63 -20.29 -32.96
CA SER A 98 9.03 -21.27 -33.89
C SER A 98 7.71 -21.87 -33.42
N ASP A 99 7.34 -21.70 -32.15
CA ASP A 99 6.15 -22.32 -31.56
C ASP A 99 5.73 -21.57 -30.29
N THR A 100 4.52 -21.87 -29.80
CA THR A 100 3.98 -21.32 -28.55
C THR A 100 3.76 -22.45 -27.55
N GLY A 101 4.16 -22.21 -26.30
CA GLY A 101 3.96 -23.15 -25.20
C GLY A 101 2.47 -23.34 -24.88
N SER A 102 2.17 -24.42 -24.16
CA SER A 102 0.85 -24.60 -23.56
C SER A 102 0.60 -23.53 -22.50
N TRP A 103 -0.68 -23.24 -22.24
CA TRP A 103 -1.06 -22.50 -21.05
C TRP A 103 -0.61 -23.26 -19.81
N TYR A 104 0.10 -22.55 -18.95
CA TYR A 104 0.62 -23.03 -17.70
C TYR A 104 -0.19 -22.41 -16.56
N ASP A 105 -0.61 -23.29 -15.66
CA ASP A 105 -1.28 -23.01 -14.40
C ASP A 105 -0.82 -24.06 -13.38
N SER A 106 -1.11 -23.83 -12.11
CA SER A 106 -0.68 -24.70 -11.00
C SER A 106 -1.51 -25.99 -10.85
N GLY A 107 -2.00 -26.60 -11.94
CA GLY A 107 -2.73 -27.86 -11.87
C GLY A 107 -3.19 -28.46 -13.21
N ASN A 108 -2.85 -27.84 -14.34
CA ASN A 108 -3.51 -27.98 -15.64
C ASN A 108 -5.06 -27.93 -15.57
N ASN A 109 -5.63 -27.05 -14.73
CA ASN A 109 -7.07 -26.94 -14.49
C ASN A 109 -7.68 -25.61 -14.94
N GLY A 110 -6.91 -24.76 -15.63
CA GLY A 110 -7.31 -23.43 -16.07
C GLY A 110 -6.70 -22.33 -15.21
N PRO A 111 -7.05 -21.05 -15.48
CA PRO A 111 -6.47 -19.91 -14.78
C PRO A 111 -6.58 -20.01 -13.25
N ASP A 112 -5.47 -19.70 -12.56
CA ASP A 112 -5.35 -19.73 -11.10
C ASP A 112 -5.94 -18.46 -10.49
N LEU A 113 -6.66 -18.61 -9.37
CA LEU A 113 -7.22 -17.48 -8.60
C LEU A 113 -6.13 -16.80 -7.77
N TRP A 114 -6.06 -15.48 -7.89
CA TRP A 114 -5.24 -14.59 -7.09
C TRP A 114 -6.05 -13.36 -6.69
N THR A 115 -5.89 -12.89 -5.46
CA THR A 115 -6.62 -11.72 -4.96
C THR A 115 -5.63 -10.60 -4.69
N THR A 116 -5.86 -9.40 -5.24
CA THR A 116 -5.11 -8.21 -4.82
C THR A 116 -5.39 -7.90 -3.36
N THR A 117 -4.40 -7.38 -2.65
CA THR A 117 -4.59 -6.99 -1.26
C THR A 117 -5.51 -5.78 -1.17
N ALA A 118 -6.13 -5.55 -0.01
CA ALA A 118 -6.72 -4.25 0.26
C ALA A 118 -5.59 -3.20 0.38
N ASP A 119 -5.87 -1.97 -0.04
CA ASP A 119 -4.96 -0.82 0.13
C ASP A 119 -5.16 -0.27 1.54
N CYS A 120 -4.54 -0.95 2.51
CA CYS A 120 -4.71 -0.63 3.91
C CYS A 120 -3.71 0.45 4.31
N PRO A 121 -4.17 1.57 4.89
CA PRO A 121 -3.29 2.61 5.36
C PRO A 121 -2.28 2.03 6.35
N ASP A 122 -0.99 2.13 6.03
CA ASP A 122 0.10 1.59 6.81
C ASP A 122 1.22 2.62 7.02
N ALA A 123 1.00 3.90 6.72
CA ALA A 123 1.97 4.99 6.89
C ALA A 123 1.29 6.33 7.19
N ILE A 124 2.05 7.32 7.67
CA ILE A 124 1.55 8.68 7.92
C ILE A 124 1.50 9.51 6.60
N PRO A 125 0.44 10.29 6.33
CA PRO A 125 -0.79 10.42 7.14
C PRO A 125 -1.63 9.14 7.09
N TYR A 126 -1.90 8.59 8.28
CA TYR A 126 -2.71 7.39 8.44
C TYR A 126 -4.15 7.83 8.61
N PHE A 127 -5.08 7.18 7.92
CA PHE A 127 -6.49 7.47 8.03
C PHE A 127 -7.33 6.19 7.90
N ASN A 128 -8.16 5.91 8.90
CA ASN A 128 -9.05 4.76 8.93
C ASN A 128 -10.46 5.20 9.28
N ASP A 129 -11.32 5.19 8.26
CA ASP A 129 -12.77 5.46 8.30
C ASP A 129 -13.60 4.16 8.33
N PHE A 130 -12.96 3.00 8.54
CA PHE A 130 -13.60 1.68 8.60
C PHE A 130 -14.38 1.21 7.36
N GLU A 131 -14.38 1.96 6.25
CA GLU A 131 -15.14 1.61 5.04
C GLU A 131 -14.57 0.38 4.32
N THR A 132 -13.27 0.14 4.48
CA THR A 132 -12.58 -1.03 3.91
C THR A 132 -12.40 -2.12 4.97
N ILE A 133 -13.48 -2.82 5.31
CA ILE A 133 -13.50 -3.85 6.38
C ILE A 133 -12.41 -4.92 6.19
N SER A 134 -12.04 -5.22 4.94
CA SER A 134 -10.96 -6.19 4.62
C SER A 134 -9.59 -5.80 5.16
N CYS A 135 -9.37 -4.53 5.50
CA CYS A 135 -8.14 -4.07 6.14
C CYS A 135 -8.01 -4.45 7.61
N TRP A 136 -9.13 -4.83 8.25
CA TRP A 136 -9.20 -4.96 9.70
C TRP A 136 -9.68 -6.36 10.07
N PRO A 137 -8.83 -7.39 9.93
CA PRO A 137 -9.23 -8.77 10.16
C PRO A 137 -9.69 -8.97 11.61
N PHE A 138 -10.87 -9.58 11.77
CA PHE A 138 -11.42 -9.93 13.07
C PHE A 138 -10.71 -11.12 13.70
N GLY A 139 -10.37 -10.99 14.98
CA GLY A 139 -9.98 -12.10 15.84
C GLY A 139 -8.58 -11.93 16.45
N PRO A 140 -8.17 -12.85 17.32
CA PRO A 140 -6.85 -12.77 17.95
C PRO A 140 -5.71 -12.79 16.91
N PRO A 141 -4.63 -12.02 17.12
CA PRO A 141 -4.33 -11.20 18.29
C PRO A 141 -4.96 -9.80 18.27
N TRP A 142 -5.57 -9.39 17.14
CA TRP A 142 -6.04 -8.02 16.90
C TRP A 142 -7.31 -7.67 17.65
N HIS A 143 -8.16 -8.65 17.96
CA HIS A 143 -9.37 -8.48 18.74
C HIS A 143 -9.37 -9.41 19.95
N THR A 144 -9.57 -8.86 21.14
CA THR A 144 -9.78 -9.66 22.36
C THR A 144 -10.94 -9.11 23.17
N ASN A 145 -11.55 -9.97 23.96
CA ASN A 145 -12.51 -9.57 24.98
C ASN A 145 -12.19 -10.31 26.28
N ASN A 146 -11.82 -9.56 27.31
CA ASN A 146 -11.54 -10.07 28.65
C ASN A 146 -12.70 -9.82 29.63
N GLY A 147 -13.79 -9.18 29.16
CA GLY A 147 -14.98 -8.86 29.91
C GLY A 147 -15.94 -10.04 30.07
N ASN A 148 -16.79 -10.01 31.11
CA ASN A 148 -17.76 -11.07 31.39
C ASN A 148 -19.07 -10.56 32.04
N PRO A 149 -20.24 -10.70 31.39
CA PRO A 149 -20.40 -11.01 29.98
C PRO A 149 -19.88 -9.84 29.13
N GLY A 150 -19.32 -10.13 27.95
CA GLY A 150 -18.84 -9.10 27.02
C GLY A 150 -18.90 -9.57 25.57
N ASN A 151 -18.85 -8.63 24.64
CA ASN A 151 -18.79 -8.86 23.19
C ASN A 151 -17.42 -8.44 22.64
N TYR A 152 -17.17 -8.59 21.34
CA TYR A 152 -15.99 -8.04 20.69
C TYR A 152 -16.33 -6.68 20.06
N TRP A 153 -15.30 -5.88 19.73
CA TRP A 153 -15.46 -4.79 18.77
C TRP A 153 -16.05 -5.33 17.47
N TYR A 154 -16.90 -4.55 16.80
CA TYR A 154 -17.48 -4.87 15.50
C TYR A 154 -17.40 -3.68 14.53
N TYR A 155 -17.54 -3.93 13.23
CA TYR A 155 -17.62 -2.90 12.20
C TYR A 155 -18.95 -3.04 11.47
N THR A 156 -19.71 -1.95 11.37
CA THR A 156 -21.04 -1.98 10.76
C THR A 156 -21.41 -0.63 10.16
N ALA A 157 -22.21 -0.66 9.09
CA ALA A 157 -22.70 0.54 8.44
C ALA A 157 -23.99 1.04 9.10
N ASP A 158 -24.11 2.36 9.27
CA ASP A 158 -25.38 2.99 9.62
C ASP A 158 -26.32 3.16 8.42
N ASN A 159 -27.48 3.78 8.66
CA ASN A 159 -28.49 4.00 7.62
C ASN A 159 -28.06 4.97 6.51
N THR A 160 -26.93 5.67 6.68
CA THR A 160 -26.33 6.55 5.67
C THR A 160 -25.28 5.83 4.83
N GLY A 161 -24.93 4.60 5.20
CA GLY A 161 -23.89 3.80 4.56
C GLY A 161 -22.50 4.01 5.15
N ASN A 162 -22.38 4.81 6.21
CA ASN A 162 -21.12 5.08 6.90
C ASN A 162 -20.77 3.92 7.84
N THR A 163 -19.64 3.27 7.60
CA THR A 163 -19.12 2.17 8.40
C THR A 163 -18.31 2.69 9.57
N PHE A 164 -18.56 2.19 10.78
CA PHE A 164 -17.85 2.61 11.99
C PHE A 164 -17.47 1.41 12.86
N ALA A 165 -16.55 1.61 13.81
CA ALA A 165 -16.24 0.62 14.84
C ALA A 165 -17.14 0.80 16.07
N GLY A 166 -17.74 -0.29 16.55
CA GLY A 166 -18.67 -0.29 17.68
C GLY A 166 -18.32 -1.29 18.78
N SER A 167 -18.69 -0.98 20.01
CA SER A 167 -18.63 -1.88 21.16
C SER A 167 -19.78 -1.62 22.14
N ASP A 168 -20.28 -2.66 22.80
CA ASP A 168 -21.49 -2.61 23.62
C ASP A 168 -21.20 -2.72 25.12
N SER A 169 -21.84 -1.89 25.94
CA SER A 169 -21.99 -2.10 27.38
C SER A 169 -23.40 -2.56 27.78
N TRP A 170 -24.32 -2.61 26.80
CA TRP A 170 -25.64 -3.21 26.93
C TRP A 170 -26.16 -3.69 25.57
N THR A 171 -26.87 -4.82 25.53
CA THR A 171 -27.60 -5.26 24.32
C THR A 171 -29.00 -5.75 24.64
N GLN A 172 -29.91 -5.67 23.67
CA GLN A 172 -31.29 -6.16 23.81
C GLN A 172 -31.35 -7.67 24.12
N ASN A 173 -30.37 -8.44 23.65
CA ASN A 173 -30.33 -9.89 23.77
C ASN A 173 -29.74 -10.37 25.11
N GLN A 174 -28.75 -9.65 25.66
CA GLN A 174 -28.01 -10.06 26.86
C GLN A 174 -28.26 -9.17 28.08
N GLY A 175 -28.82 -7.98 27.90
CA GLY A 175 -28.89 -6.95 28.93
C GLY A 175 -27.52 -6.28 29.13
N ALA A 176 -27.24 -5.88 30.37
CA ALA A 176 -25.99 -5.24 30.75
C ALA A 176 -24.77 -6.14 30.49
N LEU A 177 -23.73 -5.55 29.92
CA LEU A 177 -22.43 -6.15 29.65
C LEU A 177 -21.35 -5.42 30.44
N SER A 178 -20.24 -6.10 30.70
CA SER A 178 -19.05 -5.52 31.32
C SER A 178 -17.87 -5.68 30.35
N PRO A 179 -17.80 -4.84 29.30
CA PRO A 179 -16.76 -4.93 28.29
C PRO A 179 -15.37 -4.77 28.89
N ASP A 180 -14.42 -5.52 28.36
CA ASP A 180 -12.97 -5.23 28.40
C ASP A 180 -12.42 -5.67 27.05
N CYS A 181 -12.84 -4.90 26.03
CA CYS A 181 -12.72 -5.29 24.62
C CYS A 181 -11.64 -4.47 23.97
N TRP A 182 -10.73 -5.14 23.27
CA TRP A 182 -9.60 -4.51 22.60
C TRP A 182 -9.68 -4.74 21.09
N VAL A 183 -9.32 -3.71 20.33
CA VAL A 183 -8.95 -3.82 18.92
C VAL A 183 -7.64 -3.09 18.68
N VAL A 184 -6.73 -3.68 17.91
CA VAL A 184 -5.41 -3.11 17.59
C VAL A 184 -5.27 -2.93 16.08
N PHE A 185 -4.80 -1.75 15.66
CA PHE A 185 -4.54 -1.37 14.27
C PHE A 185 -3.03 -1.14 14.06
N GLY A 186 -2.55 -1.50 12.88
CA GLY A 186 -1.15 -1.39 12.45
C GLY A 186 -0.62 -2.67 11.82
N PRO A 187 0.70 -2.77 11.55
CA PRO A 187 1.71 -1.76 11.84
C PRO A 187 1.52 -0.50 10.99
N ILE A 188 1.82 0.66 11.58
CA ILE A 188 1.92 1.96 10.90
C ILE A 188 3.41 2.30 10.80
N ASP A 189 3.90 2.65 9.61
CA ASP A 189 5.24 3.14 9.36
C ASP A 189 5.42 4.52 10.00
N MET A 190 6.27 4.52 11.01
CA MET A 190 6.69 5.68 11.80
C MET A 190 8.15 6.04 11.51
N THR A 191 8.75 5.51 10.43
CA THR A 191 10.15 5.76 10.09
C THR A 191 10.39 7.26 9.91
N GLY A 192 11.27 7.80 10.76
CA GLY A 192 11.59 9.23 10.75
C GLY A 192 10.56 10.14 11.43
N ILE A 193 9.48 9.58 11.98
CA ILE A 193 8.44 10.34 12.69
C ILE A 193 8.72 10.31 14.19
N THR A 194 8.99 11.49 14.74
CA THR A 194 9.26 11.68 16.18
C THR A 194 8.05 12.25 16.92
N ASP A 195 7.34 13.17 16.28
CA ASP A 195 6.14 13.80 16.82
C ASP A 195 4.96 13.57 15.87
N ALA A 196 3.82 13.19 16.42
CA ALA A 196 2.57 12.96 15.70
C ALA A 196 1.36 13.39 16.54
N ASN A 197 0.19 13.47 15.92
CA ASN A 197 -1.08 13.70 16.56
C ASN A 197 -2.04 12.59 16.11
N LEU A 198 -2.55 11.84 17.09
CA LEU A 198 -3.61 10.85 16.85
C LEU A 198 -4.95 11.51 17.16
N ALA A 199 -5.84 11.54 16.17
CA ALA A 199 -7.19 12.07 16.25
C ALA A 199 -8.22 10.99 15.90
N TRP A 200 -9.43 11.14 16.43
CA TRP A 200 -10.54 10.24 16.16
C TRP A 200 -11.88 10.92 16.44
N GLU A 201 -12.94 10.36 15.88
CA GLU A 201 -14.31 10.68 16.23
C GLU A 201 -14.90 9.61 17.16
N VAL A 202 -15.65 10.04 18.17
CA VAL A 202 -16.29 9.15 19.14
C VAL A 202 -17.68 9.63 19.52
N ARG A 203 -18.58 8.69 19.85
CA ARG A 203 -19.88 8.98 20.47
C ARG A 203 -20.41 7.82 21.31
N GLY A 204 -21.14 8.15 22.37
CA GLY A 204 -22.04 7.24 23.07
C GLY A 204 -23.45 7.48 22.55
N VAL A 205 -24.02 6.52 21.83
CA VAL A 205 -25.08 6.78 20.84
C VAL A 205 -26.44 7.15 21.45
N ASP A 206 -26.75 6.61 22.63
CA ASP A 206 -28.03 6.91 23.28
C ASP A 206 -27.90 8.14 24.20
N PRO A 207 -28.64 9.24 23.96
CA PRO A 207 -28.53 10.45 24.78
C PRO A 207 -28.86 10.25 26.27
N ALA A 208 -29.62 9.21 26.64
CA ALA A 208 -29.92 8.88 28.03
C ALA A 208 -28.87 7.96 28.66
N TRP A 209 -28.15 7.19 27.82
CA TRP A 209 -27.20 6.15 28.24
C TRP A 209 -25.91 6.20 27.42
N CYS A 210 -25.29 7.39 27.36
CA CYS A 210 -24.10 7.63 26.54
C CYS A 210 -22.78 7.56 27.32
N GLN A 211 -22.81 7.29 28.64
CA GLN A 211 -21.65 7.45 29.52
C GLN A 211 -20.66 6.29 29.43
N GLU A 212 -20.26 5.95 28.20
CA GLU A 212 -19.30 4.90 27.90
C GLU A 212 -17.89 5.33 28.33
N ASN A 213 -17.10 4.39 28.85
CA ASN A 213 -15.71 4.62 29.25
C ASN A 213 -14.76 3.86 28.33
N TYR A 214 -13.79 4.56 27.77
CA TYR A 214 -12.83 3.96 26.84
C TYR A 214 -11.43 4.50 27.05
N THR A 215 -10.45 3.77 26.52
CA THR A 215 -9.08 4.26 26.39
C THR A 215 -8.57 3.96 24.98
N ILE A 216 -7.96 4.96 24.36
CA ILE A 216 -7.16 4.77 23.15
C ILE A 216 -5.68 4.83 23.53
N TYR A 217 -4.89 3.91 22.98
CA TYR A 217 -3.45 3.81 23.21
C TYR A 217 -2.71 3.91 21.88
N PHE A 218 -1.49 4.39 21.94
CA PHE A 218 -0.51 4.27 20.87
C PHE A 218 0.78 3.63 21.40
N GLY A 219 1.40 2.71 20.67
CA GLY A 219 2.61 2.04 21.14
C GLY A 219 3.42 1.41 20.01
N ASN A 220 4.56 0.82 20.38
CA ASN A 220 5.52 0.22 19.46
C ASN A 220 5.41 -1.31 19.34
N ASP A 221 4.35 -1.89 19.90
CA ASP A 221 4.09 -3.33 19.90
C ASP A 221 2.57 -3.54 19.87
N TYR A 222 2.12 -4.55 19.12
CA TYR A 222 0.72 -4.94 19.04
C TYR A 222 0.21 -5.68 20.29
N ASN A 223 1.11 -6.14 21.17
CA ASN A 223 0.72 -6.84 22.40
C ASN A 223 -0.05 -5.93 23.36
N ILE A 224 -1.25 -6.36 23.77
CA ILE A 224 -2.12 -5.62 24.71
C ILE A 224 -1.40 -5.25 26.00
N SER A 225 -0.59 -6.15 26.56
CA SER A 225 0.17 -5.88 27.79
C SER A 225 1.21 -4.76 27.61
N SER A 226 1.75 -4.57 26.40
CA SER A 226 2.62 -3.45 26.07
C SER A 226 1.81 -2.16 25.94
N LEU A 227 0.72 -2.21 25.17
CA LEU A 227 -0.17 -1.08 24.92
C LEU A 227 -0.81 -0.53 26.19
N GLU A 228 -1.26 -1.40 27.10
CA GLU A 228 -1.82 -1.02 28.40
C GLU A 228 -0.81 -0.28 29.29
N ASN A 229 0.49 -0.50 29.09
CA ASN A 229 1.56 0.20 29.78
C ASN A 229 2.14 1.38 28.97
N SER A 230 1.55 1.72 27.82
CA SER A 230 2.01 2.84 27.01
C SER A 230 1.86 4.17 27.73
N THR A 231 2.82 5.07 27.50
CA THR A 231 2.75 6.46 27.94
C THR A 231 1.89 7.34 27.03
N TYR A 232 1.57 6.86 25.82
CA TYR A 232 0.76 7.57 24.83
C TYR A 232 -0.67 7.01 24.86
N PHE A 233 -1.54 7.64 25.65
CA PHE A 233 -2.92 7.23 25.76
C PHE A 233 -3.84 8.39 26.09
N PHE A 234 -5.12 8.21 25.78
CA PHE A 234 -6.20 9.08 26.21
C PHE A 234 -7.34 8.22 26.77
N ASN A 235 -7.84 8.59 27.95
CA ASN A 235 -8.99 7.95 28.57
C ASN A 235 -10.03 9.02 28.92
N GLU A 236 -11.29 8.70 28.63
CA GLU A 236 -12.42 9.44 29.17
C GLU A 236 -13.60 8.51 29.45
N THR A 237 -14.50 8.98 30.30
CA THR A 237 -15.90 8.56 30.31
C THR A 237 -16.72 9.68 29.68
N ILE A 238 -17.51 9.37 28.65
CA ILE A 238 -18.34 10.36 27.96
C ILE A 238 -19.28 11.04 28.97
N ALA A 239 -19.30 12.36 28.96
CA ALA A 239 -20.14 13.14 29.87
C ALA A 239 -21.61 13.09 29.43
N SER A 240 -22.51 12.85 30.38
CA SER A 240 -23.95 12.94 30.13
C SER A 240 -24.32 14.36 29.65
N GLY A 241 -25.01 14.45 28.50
CA GLY A 241 -25.34 15.72 27.85
C GLY A 241 -24.14 16.47 27.23
N GLY A 242 -22.98 15.82 27.13
CA GLY A 242 -21.79 16.34 26.47
C GLY A 242 -21.87 16.30 24.94
N ASP A 243 -20.78 16.72 24.28
CA ASP A 243 -20.64 16.77 22.82
C ASP A 243 -20.72 15.39 22.14
N ALA A 244 -20.15 14.37 22.80
CA ALA A 244 -20.14 12.98 22.36
C ALA A 244 -21.37 12.17 22.81
N CYS A 245 -22.36 12.80 23.47
CA CYS A 245 -23.52 12.12 24.02
C CYS A 245 -24.72 12.22 23.07
N GLY A 246 -25.08 11.11 22.44
CA GLY A 246 -26.17 11.00 21.48
C GLY A 246 -25.67 10.74 20.06
N SER A 247 -26.39 11.27 19.06
CA SER A 247 -26.10 11.00 17.64
C SER A 247 -24.90 11.76 17.07
N ASN A 248 -24.40 12.78 17.77
CA ASN A 248 -23.31 13.62 17.26
C ASN A 248 -21.96 12.95 17.50
N TRP A 249 -21.09 13.01 16.49
CA TRP A 249 -19.69 12.66 16.62
C TRP A 249 -18.93 13.79 17.28
N ALA A 250 -18.08 13.46 18.25
CA ALA A 250 -17.19 14.42 18.86
C ALA A 250 -15.74 14.05 18.53
N GLU A 251 -14.96 15.06 18.15
CA GLU A 251 -13.55 14.91 17.86
C GLU A 251 -12.73 14.88 19.16
N ARG A 252 -11.71 14.04 19.15
CA ARG A 252 -10.70 13.93 20.20
C ARG A 252 -9.34 13.79 19.57
N SER A 253 -8.30 14.18 20.29
CA SER A 253 -6.93 13.93 19.87
C SER A 253 -5.96 13.97 21.05
N PHE A 254 -4.80 13.35 20.87
CA PHE A 254 -3.64 13.59 21.72
C PHE A 254 -2.35 13.58 20.91
N ALA A 255 -1.37 14.34 21.40
CA ALA A 255 -0.04 14.39 20.81
C ALA A 255 0.83 13.21 21.27
N ILE A 256 1.52 12.62 20.32
CA ILE A 256 2.62 11.68 20.51
C ILE A 256 3.90 12.51 20.32
N SER A 257 4.79 12.51 21.31
CA SER A 257 6.03 13.30 21.24
C SER A 257 7.23 12.48 21.66
N GLY A 258 8.32 12.58 20.89
CA GLY A 258 9.55 11.82 21.17
C GLY A 258 9.43 10.31 20.89
N TYR A 259 8.59 9.92 19.94
CA TYR A 259 8.54 8.55 19.44
C TYR A 259 9.86 8.20 18.73
N SER A 260 10.36 6.98 18.92
CA SER A 260 11.69 6.57 18.43
C SER A 260 11.71 5.22 17.74
N HIS A 261 10.54 4.66 17.45
CA HIS A 261 10.39 3.37 16.79
C HIS A 261 9.89 3.57 15.37
N ASN A 262 10.24 2.64 14.47
CA ASN A 262 9.85 2.71 13.06
C ASN A 262 8.44 2.17 12.80
N GLU A 263 7.83 1.49 13.77
CA GLU A 263 6.49 0.94 13.66
C GLU A 263 5.64 1.45 14.82
N GLY A 264 4.39 1.76 14.55
CA GLY A 264 3.38 2.19 15.52
C GLY A 264 2.12 1.35 15.45
N TYR A 265 1.42 1.26 16.58
CA TYR A 265 0.16 0.55 16.71
C TYR A 265 -0.83 1.39 17.50
N ILE A 266 -2.07 1.46 17.03
CA ILE A 266 -3.18 2.13 17.72
C ILE A 266 -4.06 1.05 18.36
N ALA A 267 -4.50 1.24 19.59
CA ALA A 267 -5.43 0.31 20.23
C ALA A 267 -6.62 1.02 20.84
N LEU A 268 -7.84 0.52 20.58
CA LEU A 268 -9.07 0.96 21.23
C LEU A 268 -9.48 -0.06 22.28
N ARG A 269 -9.75 0.43 23.49
CA ARG A 269 -10.25 -0.37 24.61
C ARG A 269 -11.58 0.20 25.12
N HIS A 270 -12.64 -0.60 25.07
CA HIS A 270 -13.90 -0.30 25.76
C HIS A 270 -13.93 -1.06 27.09
N HIS A 271 -13.95 -0.36 28.23
CA HIS A 271 -13.77 -0.98 29.54
C HIS A 271 -14.30 -0.15 30.71
N GLY A 272 -14.40 -0.75 31.90
CA GLY A 272 -14.69 -0.01 33.13
C GLY A 272 -16.08 0.62 33.18
N VAL A 273 -17.00 0.17 32.32
CA VAL A 273 -18.39 0.62 32.21
C VAL A 273 -19.31 -0.58 32.06
N SER A 274 -20.58 -0.40 32.38
CA SER A 274 -21.65 -1.39 32.19
C SER A 274 -22.99 -0.67 32.12
N ASP A 275 -23.96 -1.25 31.41
CA ASP A 275 -25.37 -0.83 31.44
C ASP A 275 -25.62 0.61 30.95
N MET A 276 -24.84 1.06 29.96
CA MET A 276 -25.12 2.29 29.21
C MET A 276 -25.81 1.92 27.89
N PHE A 277 -25.07 1.82 26.79
CA PHE A 277 -25.58 1.31 25.53
C PHE A 277 -24.43 0.85 24.61
N GLN A 278 -23.98 1.74 23.73
CA GLN A 278 -22.98 1.48 22.69
C GLN A 278 -22.05 2.68 22.54
N ILE A 279 -20.77 2.39 22.37
CA ILE A 279 -19.75 3.36 21.94
C ILE A 279 -19.41 3.13 20.48
N HIS A 280 -19.37 4.20 19.69
CA HIS A 280 -18.95 4.18 18.30
C HIS A 280 -17.68 5.01 18.11
N PHE A 281 -16.80 4.55 17.22
CA PHE A 281 -15.56 5.20 16.77
C PHE A 281 -15.53 5.31 15.26
N ASP A 282 -15.00 6.43 14.78
CA ASP A 282 -14.79 6.66 13.35
C ASP A 282 -13.57 7.55 13.11
N ASN A 283 -13.14 7.67 11.85
CA ASN A 283 -12.15 8.63 11.37
C ASN A 283 -10.86 8.64 12.23
N LEU A 284 -10.27 7.47 12.46
CA LEU A 284 -8.98 7.35 13.13
C LEU A 284 -7.88 7.94 12.23
N GLU A 285 -7.33 9.07 12.61
CA GLU A 285 -6.35 9.81 11.83
C GLU A 285 -5.04 9.97 12.62
N MET A 286 -3.90 9.67 11.98
CA MET A 286 -2.60 10.04 12.52
C MET A 286 -1.88 10.94 11.53
N THR A 287 -1.58 12.15 11.98
CA THR A 287 -0.81 13.12 11.23
C THR A 287 0.47 13.46 11.97
N SER A 288 1.54 13.72 11.25
CA SER A 288 2.70 14.40 11.82
C SER A 288 2.66 15.84 11.34
N THR A 289 2.75 16.80 12.27
CA THR A 289 3.25 18.11 11.89
C THR A 289 4.72 17.92 11.61
N VAL A 290 5.05 17.67 10.35
CA VAL A 290 6.42 17.73 9.89
C VAL A 290 6.85 19.18 10.16
N SER A 291 7.49 19.44 11.30
CA SER A 291 8.56 20.41 11.30
C SER A 291 9.40 20.01 10.10
N THR A 292 9.79 20.95 9.27
CA THR A 292 10.61 20.70 8.09
C THR A 292 12.01 20.21 8.46
N SER A 293 12.15 19.28 9.41
CA SER A 293 13.20 18.27 9.42
C SER A 293 13.13 17.58 8.08
N GLU A 294 13.82 18.22 7.14
CA GLU A 294 14.52 17.64 6.02
C GLU A 294 14.45 16.12 6.10
N ILE A 295 13.68 15.53 5.18
CA ILE A 295 14.11 14.28 4.59
C ILE A 295 15.48 14.61 3.97
N GLU A 296 16.55 14.58 4.77
CA GLU A 296 17.91 14.43 4.29
C GLU A 296 18.04 12.99 3.78
N SER A 297 17.34 12.68 2.68
CA SER A 297 17.99 11.92 1.64
C SER A 297 18.63 12.95 0.70
N ILE A 298 19.87 13.35 1.01
CA ILE A 298 20.67 14.13 0.08
C ILE A 298 21.07 13.22 -1.08
N ASP A 299 20.13 13.02 -1.99
CA ASP A 299 20.39 12.42 -3.29
C ASP A 299 20.97 13.49 -4.24
N MET A 300 20.49 14.74 -4.11
CA MET A 300 20.93 15.89 -4.91
C MET A 300 20.64 17.25 -4.24
N ASP A 301 21.68 18.04 -3.99
CA ASP A 301 21.62 19.42 -3.51
C ASP A 301 22.07 20.41 -4.58
N ILE A 302 21.64 21.66 -4.44
CA ILE A 302 22.03 22.73 -5.33
C ILE A 302 22.43 24.00 -4.58
N TYR A 303 23.57 24.60 -4.96
CA TYR A 303 24.05 25.83 -4.33
C TYR A 303 25.02 26.64 -5.21
N PRO A 304 25.13 27.96 -5.02
CA PRO A 304 24.25 28.78 -4.19
C PRO A 304 22.84 28.86 -4.79
N ASN A 305 21.83 28.95 -3.94
CA ASN A 305 20.45 29.23 -4.35
C ASN A 305 19.91 30.34 -3.43
N PRO A 306 19.71 31.58 -3.92
CA PRO A 306 19.78 31.99 -5.33
C PRO A 306 21.21 31.98 -5.94
N THR A 307 21.30 31.87 -7.27
CA THR A 307 22.54 31.94 -8.05
C THR A 307 22.54 33.15 -8.99
N ASN A 308 23.72 33.59 -9.43
CA ASN A 308 23.86 34.61 -10.47
C ASN A 308 24.25 33.97 -11.82
N ASN A 309 25.42 33.31 -11.86
CA ASN A 309 25.99 32.77 -13.11
C ASN A 309 26.28 31.27 -13.06
N VAL A 310 26.36 30.68 -11.86
CA VAL A 310 26.84 29.30 -11.67
C VAL A 310 26.04 28.63 -10.55
N LEU A 311 25.41 27.50 -10.86
CA LEU A 311 24.77 26.63 -9.89
C LEU A 311 25.60 25.34 -9.77
N ASN A 312 25.98 24.97 -8.56
CA ASN A 312 26.59 23.66 -8.31
C ASN A 312 25.49 22.66 -7.99
N ILE A 313 25.57 21.48 -8.59
CA ILE A 313 24.74 20.32 -8.30
C ILE A 313 25.63 19.33 -7.55
N LYS A 314 25.37 19.15 -6.26
CA LYS A 314 26.03 18.12 -5.45
C LYS A 314 25.13 16.89 -5.43
N SER A 315 25.62 15.75 -5.90
CA SER A 315 24.80 14.54 -6.04
C SER A 315 25.53 13.30 -5.54
N ASP A 316 24.77 12.27 -5.16
CA ASP A 316 25.35 10.96 -4.90
C ASP A 316 25.97 10.34 -6.17
N SER A 317 26.96 9.47 -5.96
CA SER A 317 27.61 8.67 -7.00
C SER A 317 26.64 7.87 -7.90
N LYS A 318 25.48 7.44 -7.39
CA LYS A 318 24.46 6.72 -8.17
C LYS A 318 23.86 7.53 -9.32
N TYR A 319 24.00 8.85 -9.30
CA TYR A 319 23.50 9.75 -10.36
C TYR A 319 24.54 10.12 -11.40
N ILE A 320 25.80 9.69 -11.25
CA ILE A 320 26.83 9.96 -12.26
C ILE A 320 26.47 9.20 -13.55
N GLY A 321 26.37 9.94 -14.65
CA GLY A 321 25.93 9.42 -15.95
C GLY A 321 24.47 9.70 -16.28
N ASN A 322 23.69 10.29 -15.36
CA ASN A 322 22.30 10.65 -15.61
C ASN A 322 22.17 12.05 -16.25
N ASN A 323 21.11 12.23 -17.05
CA ASN A 323 20.76 13.53 -17.59
C ASN A 323 20.01 14.37 -16.55
N TYR A 324 20.37 15.65 -16.47
CA TYR A 324 19.57 16.67 -15.79
C TYR A 324 18.90 17.61 -16.78
N TYR A 325 17.78 18.17 -16.36
CA TYR A 325 16.93 19.08 -17.13
C TYR A 325 16.60 20.31 -16.29
N VAL A 326 16.66 21.50 -16.88
CA VAL A 326 16.25 22.76 -16.26
C VAL A 326 15.01 23.26 -16.97
N PHE A 327 13.96 23.55 -16.20
CA PHE A 327 12.70 24.09 -16.67
C PHE A 327 12.53 25.54 -16.22
N ASP A 328 11.96 26.38 -17.08
CA ASP A 328 11.46 27.69 -16.69
C ASP A 328 10.11 27.61 -15.94
N ASN A 329 9.57 28.76 -15.53
CA ASN A 329 8.30 28.85 -14.80
C ASN A 329 7.07 28.39 -15.60
N SER A 330 7.20 28.19 -16.92
CA SER A 330 6.14 27.68 -17.79
C SER A 330 6.23 26.17 -17.99
N GLY A 331 7.24 25.52 -17.42
CA GLY A 331 7.50 24.09 -17.58
C GLY A 331 8.25 23.75 -18.86
N LYS A 332 8.83 24.74 -19.55
CA LYS A 332 9.62 24.50 -20.77
C LYS A 332 11.07 24.19 -20.40
N ILE A 333 11.65 23.15 -21.01
CA ILE A 333 13.07 22.81 -20.89
C ILE A 333 13.91 23.92 -21.54
N VAL A 334 14.76 24.58 -20.75
CA VAL A 334 15.64 25.66 -21.17
C VAL A 334 17.12 25.26 -21.19
N LEU A 335 17.49 24.20 -20.46
CA LEU A 335 18.85 23.67 -20.44
C LEU A 335 18.84 22.18 -20.10
N THR A 336 19.73 21.40 -20.72
CA THR A 336 19.97 19.99 -20.38
C THR A 336 21.47 19.72 -20.26
N GLY A 337 21.84 18.70 -19.49
CA GLY A 337 23.23 18.27 -19.36
C GLY A 337 23.37 16.93 -18.66
N LEU A 338 24.61 16.53 -18.42
CA LEU A 338 24.95 15.26 -17.78
C LEU A 338 25.58 15.50 -16.40
N ILE A 339 25.20 14.70 -15.41
CA ILE A 339 25.87 14.65 -14.11
C ILE A 339 27.17 13.86 -14.29
N THR A 340 28.31 14.53 -14.19
CA THR A 340 29.62 13.94 -14.53
C THR A 340 30.44 13.55 -13.31
N SER A 341 30.11 14.09 -12.13
CA SER A 341 30.74 13.74 -10.86
C SER A 341 29.82 14.14 -9.70
N ASN A 342 30.20 13.79 -8.46
CA ASN A 342 29.50 14.21 -7.24
C ASN A 342 29.34 15.74 -7.10
N LEU A 343 30.11 16.54 -7.86
CA LEU A 343 29.93 17.98 -7.98
C LEU A 343 29.90 18.37 -9.47
N THR A 344 28.70 18.60 -10.00
CA THR A 344 28.51 19.04 -11.39
C THR A 344 28.22 20.54 -11.42
N ILE A 345 28.93 21.28 -12.27
CA ILE A 345 28.81 22.74 -12.38
C ILE A 345 27.88 23.08 -13.55
N LEU A 346 26.82 23.82 -13.28
CA LEU A 346 25.86 24.32 -14.25
C LEU A 346 26.09 25.83 -14.48
N ASN A 347 26.32 26.23 -15.73
CA ASN A 347 26.36 27.65 -16.11
C ASN A 347 24.94 28.17 -16.39
N THR A 348 24.53 29.21 -15.66
CA THR A 348 23.20 29.84 -15.76
C THR A 348 23.25 31.23 -16.40
N GLU A 349 24.40 31.70 -16.88
CA GLU A 349 24.64 33.06 -17.40
C GLU A 349 23.74 33.42 -18.61
N ASN A 350 23.33 32.42 -19.40
CA ASN A 350 22.45 32.62 -20.56
C ASN A 350 20.96 32.51 -20.21
N LEU A 351 20.60 32.19 -18.96
CA LEU A 351 19.22 32.10 -18.47
C LEU A 351 18.81 33.43 -17.83
N SER A 352 17.61 33.91 -18.14
CA SER A 352 17.09 35.18 -17.63
C SER A 352 16.90 35.14 -16.10
N GLU A 353 16.77 36.32 -15.47
CA GLU A 353 16.39 36.38 -14.05
C GLU A 353 15.00 35.74 -13.85
N GLY A 354 14.85 34.90 -12.82
CA GLY A 354 13.60 34.20 -12.59
C GLY A 354 13.72 32.91 -11.76
N ILE A 355 12.59 32.20 -11.67
CA ILE A 355 12.46 30.94 -10.96
C ILE A 355 12.58 29.78 -11.96
N TYR A 356 13.41 28.81 -11.61
CA TYR A 356 13.69 27.62 -12.40
C TYR A 356 13.54 26.35 -11.57
N LEU A 357 13.35 25.23 -12.27
CA LEU A 357 13.30 23.89 -11.68
C LEU A 357 14.38 23.02 -12.32
N LEU A 358 15.27 22.47 -11.52
CA LEU A 358 16.19 21.40 -11.92
C LEU A 358 15.51 20.05 -11.68
N SER A 359 15.61 19.13 -12.63
CA SER A 359 15.13 17.74 -12.51
C SER A 359 16.21 16.76 -12.99
N SER A 360 16.28 15.59 -12.36
CA SER A 360 17.11 14.46 -12.80
C SER A 360 16.35 13.17 -12.52
N GLU A 361 15.98 12.43 -13.58
CA GLU A 361 14.97 11.35 -13.53
C GLU A 361 13.62 11.78 -12.93
N ASP A 362 12.58 10.94 -13.02
CA ASP A 362 11.19 11.34 -12.78
C ASP A 362 10.87 11.76 -11.33
N ASN A 363 11.78 11.49 -10.38
CA ASN A 363 11.53 11.63 -8.94
C ASN A 363 12.34 12.75 -8.23
N ILE A 364 13.36 13.36 -8.85
CA ILE A 364 14.18 14.40 -8.18
C ILE A 364 13.93 15.75 -8.82
N LYS A 365 13.40 16.70 -8.03
CA LYS A 365 13.14 18.09 -8.43
C LYS A 365 13.72 19.06 -7.39
N ARG A 366 14.43 20.10 -7.86
CA ARG A 366 15.01 21.17 -7.03
C ARG A 366 14.73 22.53 -7.63
N LYS A 367 14.04 23.39 -6.88
CA LYS A 367 13.75 24.77 -7.28
C LYS A 367 14.95 25.66 -7.02
N PHE A 368 15.30 26.51 -7.98
CA PHE A 368 16.30 27.56 -7.78
C PHE A 368 15.91 28.89 -8.39
N ILE A 369 16.56 29.95 -7.92
CA ILE A 369 16.31 31.33 -8.34
C ILE A 369 17.60 31.87 -8.95
N ILE A 370 17.47 32.50 -10.12
CA ILE A 370 18.55 33.29 -10.72
C ILE A 370 18.29 34.76 -10.36
N LEU A 371 19.24 35.41 -9.71
CA LEU A 371 19.28 36.85 -9.46
C LEU A 371 20.33 37.48 -10.39
N ARG A 372 20.08 38.67 -10.92
CA ARG A 372 21.05 39.39 -11.74
C ARG A 372 21.37 40.76 -11.17
#